data_AF-D6MPF0-F1
#
_entry.id   AF-D6MPF0-F1
#
_cell.length_a   1.000
_cell.length_b   1.000
_cell.length_c   1.000
_cell.angle_alpha   90.00
_cell.angle_beta   90.00
_cell.angle_gamma   90.00
#
_symmetry.space_group_name_H-M   'P 1'
#
loop_
_entity.id
_entity.type
_entity.pdbx_description
1 polymer ?
#
loop_
_entity_poly.entity_id
_entity_poly.type
_entity_poly.pdbx_seq_one_letter_code
_entity_poly.pdbx_strand_id
1 'polypeptide(L)'
;KEKYANDQSSGKIQGYGSKLANNASGQLEWEDYFFHLAYPEDKRDLSIWPKTPSDYIAATSEYAKQLRALATKILSILSLGLGLEEGRLEKEVGGLEELLLQMKINYYPICPQPELALGVEAHTDISALTFILHNMVPGLQL
;
A
#
# COMPACT_ATOMS: atom_id res chain seq x y z
N LYS A 1 -2.02 -17.65 6.93
CA LYS A 1 -1.33 -16.48 6.37
C LYS A 1 -0.03 -16.90 5.69
N GLU A 2 0.83 -17.70 6.35
CA GLU A 2 2.08 -18.25 5.77
C GLU A 2 2.01 -18.89 4.39
N LYS A 3 0.88 -19.48 3.99
CA LYS A 3 0.70 -20.00 2.61
C LYS A 3 0.85 -18.91 1.54
N TYR A 4 0.73 -17.64 1.92
CA TYR A 4 0.90 -16.48 1.09
C TYR A 4 2.17 -15.68 1.46
N ALA A 5 3.10 -16.25 2.23
CA ALA A 5 4.30 -15.54 2.66
C ALA A 5 5.10 -15.03 1.47
N ASN A 6 5.59 -13.79 1.59
CA ASN A 6 6.56 -13.23 0.66
C ASN A 6 7.93 -13.89 0.86
N ASP A 7 8.82 -13.70 -0.11
CA ASP A 7 10.20 -14.17 -0.04
C ASP A 7 11.12 -13.13 -0.69
N GLN A 8 11.57 -12.20 0.14
CA GLN A 8 12.42 -11.10 -0.29
C GLN A 8 13.77 -11.59 -0.85
N SER A 9 14.27 -12.74 -0.38
CA SER A 9 15.56 -13.29 -0.83
C SER A 9 15.54 -13.77 -2.28
N SER A 10 14.37 -14.22 -2.76
CA SER A 10 14.14 -14.56 -4.17
C SER A 10 13.48 -13.44 -4.98
N GLY A 11 13.35 -12.24 -4.41
CA GLY A 11 12.73 -11.07 -5.06
C GLY A 11 11.19 -11.07 -5.05
N LYS A 12 10.55 -12.03 -4.38
CA LYS A 12 9.09 -12.08 -4.23
C LYS A 12 8.66 -11.15 -3.10
N ILE A 13 8.52 -9.87 -3.41
CA ILE A 13 8.16 -8.84 -2.41
C ILE A 13 6.67 -8.84 -2.04
N GLN A 14 5.80 -9.37 -2.90
CA GLN A 14 4.36 -9.43 -2.66
C GLN A 14 4.00 -10.65 -1.79
N GLY A 15 2.95 -10.50 -0.97
CA GLY A 15 2.44 -11.51 -0.06
C GLY A 15 2.36 -11.03 1.38
N TYR A 16 2.15 -11.98 2.27
CA TYR A 16 2.18 -11.81 3.72
C TYR A 16 3.63 -11.67 4.20
N GLY A 17 3.87 -10.73 5.12
CA GLY A 17 5.18 -10.59 5.75
C GLY A 17 5.09 -9.86 7.08
N SER A 18 6.21 -9.87 7.78
CA SER A 18 6.52 -8.98 8.90
C SER A 18 7.86 -8.35 8.57
N LYS A 19 8.05 -7.06 8.88
CA LYS A 19 9.29 -6.38 8.50
C LYS A 19 10.48 -7.09 9.14
N LEU A 20 11.45 -7.48 8.31
CA LEU A 20 12.74 -7.98 8.77
C LEU A 20 13.61 -6.76 9.08
N ALA A 21 14.34 -6.79 10.20
CA ALA A 21 15.26 -5.71 10.54
C ALA A 21 16.25 -5.48 9.39
N ASN A 22 16.22 -4.30 8.80
CA ASN A 22 17.01 -3.95 7.61
C ASN A 22 18.08 -2.88 7.89
N ASN A 23 18.33 -2.57 9.16
CA ASN A 23 19.29 -1.56 9.59
C ASN A 23 20.20 -2.06 10.73
N ALA A 24 21.28 -1.32 11.00
CA ALA A 24 22.27 -1.67 12.01
C ALA A 24 21.73 -1.66 13.44
N SER A 25 20.59 -0.99 13.71
CA SER A 25 19.96 -1.02 15.03
C SER A 25 19.23 -2.33 15.31
N GLY A 26 18.99 -3.17 14.29
CA GLY A 26 18.25 -4.41 14.45
C GLY A 26 16.78 -4.19 14.86
N GLN A 27 16.28 -2.96 14.71
CA GLN A 27 14.97 -2.58 15.20
C GLN A 27 13.88 -3.17 14.31
N LEU A 28 12.85 -3.69 14.97
CA LEU A 28 11.64 -4.23 14.34
C LEU A 28 10.46 -3.33 14.66
N GLU A 29 9.47 -3.39 13.78
CA GLU A 29 8.18 -2.74 13.91
C GLU A 29 7.12 -3.70 14.42
N TRP A 30 6.11 -3.16 15.09
CA TRP A 30 5.00 -3.93 15.66
C TRP A 30 3.85 -4.08 14.66
N GLU A 31 4.16 -4.56 13.45
CA GLU A 31 3.16 -4.87 12.42
C GLU A 31 3.48 -6.15 11.65
N ASP A 32 2.43 -6.90 11.34
CA ASP A 32 2.41 -7.77 10.16
C ASP A 32 1.77 -6.99 9.00
N TYR A 33 2.02 -7.42 7.76
CA TYR A 33 1.37 -6.85 6.59
C TYR A 33 1.03 -7.87 5.51
N PHE A 34 0.14 -7.46 4.61
CA PHE A 34 -0.06 -8.12 3.32
C PHE A 34 0.09 -7.10 2.20
N PHE A 35 0.98 -7.38 1.25
CA PHE A 35 1.37 -6.43 0.21
C PHE A 35 1.19 -7.02 -1.20
N HIS A 36 0.53 -6.30 -2.10
CA HIS A 36 0.43 -6.72 -3.49
C HIS A 36 0.11 -5.56 -4.44
N LEU A 37 0.42 -5.74 -5.72
CA LEU A 37 -0.03 -4.85 -6.78
C LEU A 37 -1.53 -5.01 -6.98
N ALA A 38 -2.27 -3.89 -7.04
CA ALA A 38 -3.72 -3.86 -7.19
C ALA A 38 -4.18 -3.27 -8.54
N TYR A 39 -3.38 -2.41 -9.18
CA TYR A 39 -3.66 -1.81 -10.49
C TYR A 39 -2.33 -1.46 -11.21
N PRO A 40 -2.24 -1.55 -12.55
CA PRO A 40 -3.29 -1.95 -13.52
C PRO A 40 -3.58 -3.44 -13.52
N GLU A 41 -4.74 -3.82 -14.07
CA GLU A 41 -5.31 -5.16 -13.93
C GLU A 41 -4.46 -6.29 -14.53
N ASP A 42 -3.80 -5.98 -15.64
CA ASP A 42 -2.95 -6.86 -16.44
C ASP A 42 -1.57 -7.13 -15.81
N LYS A 43 -1.10 -6.22 -14.94
CA LYS A 43 0.17 -6.37 -14.21
C LYS A 43 0.04 -7.19 -12.91
N ARG A 44 -1.19 -7.54 -12.49
CA ARG A 44 -1.45 -8.24 -11.22
C ARG A 44 -1.05 -9.72 -11.28
N ASP A 45 -0.48 -10.21 -10.20
CA ASP A 45 -0.42 -11.65 -9.91
C ASP A 45 -1.58 -12.03 -8.99
N LEU A 46 -2.66 -12.58 -9.53
CA LEU A 46 -3.82 -13.00 -8.73
C LEU A 46 -3.58 -14.31 -7.96
N SER A 47 -2.52 -15.06 -8.28
CA SER A 47 -2.23 -16.36 -7.64
C SER A 47 -1.84 -16.21 -6.17
N ILE A 48 -1.27 -15.04 -5.82
CA ILE A 48 -0.85 -14.70 -4.46
C ILE A 48 -1.93 -13.97 -3.65
N TRP A 49 -3.03 -13.52 -4.28
CA TRP A 49 -4.08 -12.82 -3.55
C TRP A 49 -4.84 -13.77 -2.60
N PRO A 50 -5.28 -13.30 -1.41
CA PRO A 50 -6.09 -14.08 -0.50
C PRO A 50 -7.33 -14.68 -1.17
N LYS A 51 -7.48 -16.00 -1.01
CA LYS A 51 -8.68 -16.75 -1.45
C LYS A 51 -9.77 -16.81 -0.39
N THR A 52 -9.49 -16.27 0.79
CA THR A 52 -10.42 -16.21 1.91
C THR A 52 -10.28 -14.83 2.56
N PRO A 53 -11.37 -14.04 2.67
CA PRO A 53 -12.73 -14.38 2.22
C PRO A 53 -12.84 -14.48 0.69
N SER A 54 -13.88 -15.16 0.19
CA SER A 54 -14.00 -15.50 -1.24
C SER A 54 -14.22 -14.29 -2.15
N ASP A 55 -14.64 -13.17 -1.58
CA ASP A 55 -14.90 -11.90 -2.26
C ASP A 55 -13.69 -10.94 -2.25
N TYR A 56 -12.56 -11.31 -1.63
CA TYR A 56 -11.37 -10.45 -1.53
C TYR A 56 -10.94 -9.88 -2.88
N ILE A 57 -10.82 -10.73 -3.91
CA ILE A 57 -10.38 -10.32 -5.24
C ILE A 57 -11.39 -9.35 -5.87
N ALA A 58 -12.69 -9.65 -5.76
CA ALA A 58 -13.73 -8.82 -6.35
C ALA A 58 -13.79 -7.44 -5.68
N ALA A 59 -13.83 -7.41 -4.34
CA ALA A 59 -13.89 -6.17 -3.56
C ALA A 59 -12.64 -5.30 -3.76
N THR A 60 -11.45 -5.90 -3.67
CA THR A 60 -10.18 -5.16 -3.81
C THR A 60 -9.96 -4.67 -5.24
N SER A 61 -10.39 -5.43 -6.26
CA SER A 61 -10.31 -4.99 -7.66
C SER A 61 -11.20 -3.78 -7.93
N GLU A 62 -12.44 -3.81 -7.45
CA GLU A 62 -13.36 -2.69 -7.60
C GLU A 62 -12.85 -1.46 -6.84
N TYR A 63 -12.40 -1.64 -5.61
CA TYR A 63 -11.81 -0.56 -4.82
C TYR A 63 -10.60 0.08 -5.52
N ALA A 64 -9.70 -0.72 -6.10
CA ALA A 64 -8.55 -0.23 -6.85
C ALA A 64 -8.96 0.60 -8.08
N LYS A 65 -10.03 0.23 -8.79
CA LYS A 65 -10.58 1.03 -9.90
C LYS A 65 -11.09 2.39 -9.43
N GLN A 66 -11.85 2.40 -8.33
CA GLN A 66 -12.36 3.64 -7.75
C GLN A 66 -11.22 4.55 -7.27
N LEU A 67 -10.21 3.98 -6.61
CA LEU A 67 -9.01 4.72 -6.22
C LEU A 67 -8.23 5.24 -7.42
N ARG A 68 -8.13 4.49 -8.52
CA ARG A 68 -7.45 4.96 -9.73
C ARG A 68 -8.14 6.18 -10.34
N ALA A 69 -9.47 6.15 -10.40
CA ALA A 69 -10.27 7.28 -10.87
C ALA A 69 -10.16 8.50 -9.94
N LEU A 70 -10.12 8.27 -8.62
CA LEU A 70 -9.90 9.32 -7.63
C LEU A 70 -8.49 9.93 -7.76
N ALA A 71 -7.46 9.11 -7.96
CA ALA A 71 -6.08 9.57 -8.15
C ALA A 71 -5.96 10.48 -9.38
N THR A 72 -6.56 10.12 -10.52
CA THR A 72 -6.66 11.01 -11.70
C THR A 72 -7.25 12.36 -11.30
N LYS A 73 -8.41 12.37 -10.66
CA LYS A 73 -9.08 13.63 -10.28
C LYS A 73 -8.22 14.50 -9.37
N ILE A 74 -7.57 13.91 -8.37
CA ILE A 74 -6.71 14.66 -7.44
C ILE A 74 -5.47 15.19 -8.15
N LEU A 75 -4.79 14.37 -8.94
CA LEU A 75 -3.61 14.80 -9.70
C LEU A 75 -3.98 15.91 -10.70
N SER A 76 -5.19 15.88 -11.26
CA SER A 76 -5.69 16.95 -12.12
C SER A 76 -5.93 18.25 -11.38
N ILE A 77 -6.61 18.19 -10.23
CA ILE A 77 -6.83 19.36 -9.38
C ILE A 77 -5.50 19.95 -8.89
N LEU A 78 -4.55 19.11 -8.49
CA LEU A 78 -3.22 19.54 -8.07
C LEU A 78 -2.43 20.17 -9.23
N SER A 79 -2.54 19.62 -10.44
CA SER A 79 -1.89 20.20 -11.63
C SER A 79 -2.40 21.62 -11.88
N LEU A 80 -3.72 21.79 -11.91
CA LEU A 80 -4.34 23.10 -12.09
C LEU A 80 -4.01 24.07 -10.94
N GLY A 81 -3.99 23.58 -9.69
CA GLY A 81 -3.62 24.37 -8.51
C GLY A 81 -2.19 24.91 -8.56
N LEU A 82 -1.29 24.24 -9.27
CA LEU A 82 0.07 24.68 -9.54
C LEU A 82 0.22 25.52 -10.82
N GLY A 83 -0.88 25.82 -11.52
CA GLY A 83 -0.87 26.56 -12.80
C GLY A 83 -0.37 25.74 -13.99
N LEU A 84 -0.48 24.41 -13.92
CA LEU A 84 -0.10 23.49 -15.00
C LEU A 84 -1.34 23.05 -15.79
N GLU A 85 -1.11 22.42 -16.95
CA GLU A 85 -2.15 21.71 -17.70
C GLU A 85 -2.80 20.61 -16.85
N GLU A 86 -4.10 20.39 -16.99
CA GLU A 86 -4.92 19.51 -16.13
C GLU A 86 -4.35 18.08 -15.98
N GLY A 87 -3.71 17.52 -16.99
CA GLY A 87 -3.14 16.16 -16.93
C GLY A 87 -1.65 16.11 -16.53
N ARG A 88 -1.03 17.23 -16.16
CA ARG A 88 0.44 17.33 -16.11
C ARG A 88 1.05 16.39 -15.09
N LEU A 89 0.63 16.45 -13.82
CA LEU A 89 1.24 15.64 -12.76
C LEU A 89 1.02 14.14 -12.99
N GLU A 90 -0.17 13.75 -13.43
CA GLU A 90 -0.47 12.34 -13.74
C GLU A 90 0.44 11.78 -14.84
N LYS A 91 0.73 12.59 -15.87
CA LYS A 91 1.68 12.21 -16.92
C LYS A 91 3.10 12.00 -16.38
N GLU A 92 3.57 12.86 -15.47
CA GLU A 92 4.93 12.76 -14.91
C GLU A 92 5.12 11.52 -14.02
N VAL A 93 4.05 11.01 -13.40
CA VAL A 93 4.09 9.81 -12.54
C VAL A 93 3.73 8.51 -13.29
N GLY A 94 3.69 8.53 -14.63
CA GLY A 94 3.51 7.34 -15.46
C GLY A 94 2.13 7.17 -16.10
N GLY A 95 1.19 8.09 -15.87
CA GLY A 95 -0.10 8.11 -16.57
C GLY A 95 -0.99 6.88 -16.29
N LEU A 96 -1.78 6.46 -17.28
CA LEU A 96 -2.66 5.29 -17.15
C LEU A 96 -1.91 3.96 -17.22
N GLU A 97 -0.76 3.92 -17.88
CA GLU A 97 -0.04 2.68 -18.22
C GLU A 97 0.98 2.30 -17.14
N GLU A 98 1.72 3.27 -16.59
CA GLU A 98 2.84 3.01 -15.68
C GLU A 98 2.59 3.41 -14.22
N LEU A 99 1.53 4.18 -13.93
CA LEU A 99 1.17 4.45 -12.54
C LEU A 99 0.60 3.19 -11.88
N LEU A 100 1.34 2.66 -10.91
CA LEU A 100 0.97 1.48 -10.15
C LEU A 100 0.20 1.86 -8.88
N LEU A 101 -0.85 1.10 -8.56
CA LEU A 101 -1.46 1.13 -7.23
C LEU A 101 -1.05 -0.13 -6.46
N GLN A 102 -0.30 0.06 -5.39
CA GLN A 102 0.11 -1.01 -4.49
C GLN A 102 -0.78 -0.99 -3.24
N MET A 103 -1.30 -2.15 -2.86
CA MET A 103 -2.10 -2.34 -1.66
C MET A 103 -1.21 -2.88 -0.56
N LYS A 104 -1.19 -2.20 0.59
CA LYS A 104 -0.56 -2.67 1.82
C LYS A 104 -1.60 -2.71 2.93
N ILE A 105 -1.98 -3.91 3.36
CA ILE A 105 -2.85 -4.12 4.52
C ILE A 105 -1.95 -4.23 5.75
N ASN A 106 -1.94 -3.21 6.60
CA ASN A 106 -1.18 -3.22 7.84
C ASN A 106 -2.03 -3.82 8.97
N TYR A 107 -1.46 -4.78 9.69
CA TYR A 107 -2.08 -5.41 10.85
C TYR A 107 -1.23 -5.16 12.09
N TYR A 108 -1.76 -4.32 12.99
CA TYR A 108 -1.14 -3.98 14.27
C TYR A 108 -1.76 -4.83 15.39
N PRO A 109 -1.12 -5.92 15.84
CA PRO A 109 -1.61 -6.69 16.97
C PRO A 109 -1.55 -5.87 18.27
N ILE A 110 -2.34 -6.27 19.28
CA ILE A 110 -2.26 -5.66 20.62
C ILE A 110 -0.82 -5.78 21.13
N CYS A 111 -0.22 -4.64 21.49
CA CYS A 111 1.11 -4.58 22.08
C CYS A 111 0.99 -4.62 23.61
N PRO A 112 1.73 -5.50 24.32
CA PRO A 112 1.73 -5.53 25.77
C PRO A 112 2.42 -4.31 26.41
N GLN A 113 3.29 -3.62 25.68
CA GLN A 113 4.05 -2.44 26.11
C GLN A 113 4.07 -1.37 25.01
N PRO A 114 2.91 -0.77 24.67
CA PRO A 114 2.76 0.13 23.53
C PRO A 114 3.59 1.42 23.64
N GLU A 115 4.01 1.81 24.84
CA GLU A 115 4.91 2.93 25.09
C GLU A 115 6.36 2.68 24.64
N LEU A 116 6.72 1.43 24.37
CA LEU A 116 8.07 1.01 23.96
C LEU A 116 8.14 0.57 22.50
N ALA A 117 7.02 0.55 21.77
CA ALA A 117 6.93 0.04 20.42
C ALA A 117 6.27 1.05 19.47
N LEU A 118 6.61 0.96 18.19
CA LEU A 118 5.92 1.66 17.11
C LEU A 118 5.33 0.61 16.16
N GLY A 119 4.11 0.85 15.70
CA GLY A 119 3.49 0.03 14.66
C GLY A 119 4.27 0.14 13.35
N VAL A 120 4.52 1.38 12.92
CA VAL A 120 5.40 1.73 11.80
C VAL A 120 6.29 2.89 12.25
N GLU A 121 7.54 2.91 11.82
CA GLU A 121 8.50 3.96 12.20
C GLU A 121 8.13 5.32 11.57
N ALA A 122 8.71 6.40 12.09
CA ALA A 122 8.56 7.71 11.47
C ALA A 122 9.19 7.70 10.06
N HIS A 123 8.37 7.98 9.04
CA HIS A 123 8.78 8.00 7.65
C HIS A 123 7.96 8.99 6.83
N THR A 124 8.42 9.24 5.60
CA THR A 124 7.65 9.91 4.55
C THR A 124 7.38 8.91 3.44
N ASP A 125 6.15 8.88 2.94
CA ASP A 125 5.81 8.03 1.80
C ASP A 125 6.61 8.42 0.55
N ILE A 126 7.07 7.41 -0.18
CA ILE A 126 7.80 7.56 -1.46
C ILE A 126 6.81 7.67 -2.65
N SER A 127 5.52 7.38 -2.41
CA SER A 127 4.46 7.40 -3.42
C SER A 127 4.15 8.83 -3.89
N ALA A 128 3.51 8.94 -5.06
CA ALA A 128 2.95 10.21 -5.51
C ALA A 128 1.74 10.64 -4.66
N LEU A 129 0.88 9.69 -4.30
CA LEU A 129 -0.28 9.85 -3.42
C LEU A 129 -0.48 8.55 -2.63
N THR A 130 -0.92 8.66 -1.38
CA THR A 130 -1.34 7.52 -0.55
C THR A 130 -2.77 7.72 -0.08
N PHE A 131 -3.61 6.70 -0.25
CA PHE A 131 -4.98 6.66 0.24
C PHE A 131 -5.10 5.62 1.34
N ILE A 132 -5.50 6.04 2.53
CA ILE A 132 -5.56 5.17 3.72
C ILE A 132 -7.00 5.02 4.17
N LEU A 133 -7.42 3.77 4.35
CA LEU A 133 -8.66 3.40 5.05
C LEU A 133 -8.25 2.75 6.39
N HIS A 134 -8.92 3.13 7.48
CA HIS A 134 -8.63 2.58 8.81
C HIS A 134 -9.87 1.96 9.44
N ASN A 135 -9.67 1.05 10.39
CA ASN A 135 -10.72 0.31 11.10
C ASN A 135 -11.28 1.06 12.33
N MET A 136 -11.20 2.39 12.34
CA MET A 136 -11.61 3.27 13.46
C MET A 136 -10.78 3.18 14.75
N VAL A 137 -9.75 2.32 14.81
CA VAL A 137 -8.76 2.36 15.90
C VAL A 137 -7.77 3.50 15.61
N PRO A 138 -7.54 4.43 16.56
CA PRO A 138 -6.56 5.51 16.38
C PRO A 138 -5.13 4.96 16.38
N GLY A 139 -4.23 5.61 15.64
CA GLY A 139 -2.82 5.20 15.59
C GLY A 139 -1.94 6.05 14.69
N LEU A 140 -2.49 6.65 13.62
CA LEU A 140 -1.75 7.59 12.78
C LEU A 140 -1.40 8.87 13.54
N GLN A 141 -0.16 9.33 13.40
CA GLN A 141 0.36 10.59 13.93
C GLN A 141 1.09 11.35 12.82
N LEU A 142 1.07 12.68 12.89
CA LEU A 142 1.72 13.60 11.93
C LEU A 142 2.71 14.50 12.67
#